data_AF-A0A7Y3S6E7-F1
#
_entry.id   AF-A0A7Y3S6E7-F1
#
_cell.length_a   1.000
_cell.length_b   1.000
_cell.length_c   1.000
_cell.angle_alpha   90.00
_cell.angle_beta   90.00
_cell.angle_gamma   90.00
#
_symmetry.space_group_name_H-M   'P 1'
#
loop_
_entity.id
_entity.type
_entity.pdbx_description
1 polymer ?
#
loop_
_entity_poly.entity_id
_entity_poly.type
_entity_poly.pdbx_seq_one_letter_code
_entity_poly.pdbx_strand_id
1 'polypeptide(L)'
;MMAKRVFGGIGRSSIIVPIALVMILYLNGTGGAAPADLHWSQDPGSHCKFVAPASLTSGPTFWIGACVDGKASGVGMLRRRDGDRPGPAFFGRMKDGVPQIGVVDLAEGYRAGSFIDGDIGGGAEPDPQKRIDAFRIAAEAARSVSAKYAGENNAGSARLYEELAKTLELQTD
;
A
#
# COMPACT_ATOMS: atom_id res chain seq x y z
N MET A 1 -19.93 21.74 -62.53
CA MET A 1 -19.28 22.73 -63.41
C MET A 1 -17.90 23.03 -62.85
N MET A 2 -16.87 22.92 -63.69
CA MET A 2 -15.45 23.14 -63.38
C MET A 2 -15.08 24.62 -63.37
N ALA A 3 -14.10 24.99 -62.53
CA ALA A 3 -13.04 26.00 -62.79
C ALA A 3 -12.17 26.08 -61.51
N LYS A 4 -10.99 25.46 -61.39
CA LYS A 4 -9.65 25.67 -62.02
C LYS A 4 -8.95 26.98 -61.62
N ARG A 5 -8.02 26.81 -60.65
CA ARG A 5 -6.73 27.46 -60.31
C ARG A 5 -6.33 28.82 -60.91
N VAL A 6 -5.70 29.65 -60.08
CA VAL A 6 -4.51 30.47 -60.42
C VAL A 6 -3.52 30.51 -59.23
N PHE A 7 -2.23 30.30 -59.54
CA PHE A 7 -1.03 30.45 -58.70
C PHE A 7 -0.58 31.92 -58.66
N GLY A 8 0.11 32.33 -57.59
CA GLY A 8 1.10 33.41 -57.67
C GLY A 8 1.36 34.15 -56.36
N GLY A 9 2.64 34.29 -55.99
CA GLY A 9 3.07 35.35 -55.08
C GLY A 9 4.04 34.93 -53.98
N ILE A 10 5.30 34.71 -54.36
CA ILE A 10 6.44 34.69 -53.43
C ILE A 10 6.71 36.15 -53.03
N GLY A 11 6.57 36.45 -51.74
CA GLY A 11 6.84 37.76 -51.15
C GLY A 11 7.64 37.62 -49.87
N ARG A 12 8.97 37.62 -50.01
CA ARG A 12 9.97 37.58 -48.95
C ARG A 12 10.04 38.98 -48.32
N SER A 13 9.83 39.12 -47.01
CA SER A 13 10.18 40.35 -46.28
C SER A 13 10.49 40.03 -44.83
N SER A 14 11.76 40.21 -44.52
CA SER A 14 12.38 40.12 -43.21
C SER A 14 11.76 41.13 -42.25
N ILE A 15 11.27 40.68 -41.10
CA ILE A 15 11.05 41.56 -39.96
C ILE A 15 11.77 40.93 -38.76
N ILE A 16 12.84 41.61 -38.39
CA ILE A 16 13.59 41.43 -37.16
C ILE A 16 12.66 41.86 -36.01
N VAL A 17 12.34 40.97 -35.08
CA VAL A 17 11.65 41.29 -33.83
C VAL A 17 12.56 40.88 -32.67
N PRO A 18 12.83 41.78 -31.71
CA PRO A 18 13.87 41.61 -30.70
C PRO A 18 13.55 40.48 -29.72
N ILE A 19 14.62 39.76 -29.35
CA ILE A 19 14.65 38.76 -28.29
C ILE A 19 14.33 39.48 -26.97
N ALA A 20 13.10 39.37 -26.51
CA ALA A 20 12.73 39.70 -25.14
C ALA A 20 13.21 38.56 -24.23
N LEU A 21 14.35 38.78 -23.57
CA LEU A 21 14.87 37.94 -22.51
C LEU A 21 13.95 38.05 -21.29
N VAL A 22 12.91 37.22 -21.22
CA VAL A 22 12.10 37.07 -20.00
C VAL A 22 12.86 36.13 -19.07
N MET A 23 13.43 36.71 -18.02
CA MET A 23 14.01 36.01 -16.88
C MET A 23 12.98 35.04 -16.30
N ILE A 24 13.26 33.75 -16.46
CA ILE A 24 12.49 32.68 -15.84
C ILE A 24 12.79 32.72 -14.34
N LEU A 25 11.86 33.26 -13.56
CA LEU A 25 11.79 33.01 -12.13
C LEU A 25 11.28 31.58 -11.95
N TYR A 26 12.21 30.62 -11.94
CA TYR A 26 11.95 29.32 -11.35
C TYR A 26 11.73 29.54 -9.84
N LEU A 27 10.47 29.65 -9.41
CA LEU A 27 10.13 29.39 -8.02
C LEU A 27 10.50 27.93 -7.78
N ASN A 28 11.66 27.72 -7.15
CA ASN A 28 12.06 26.45 -6.61
C ASN A 28 10.94 25.95 -5.70
N GLY A 29 10.46 24.76 -6.03
CA GLY A 29 9.20 24.23 -5.56
C GLY A 29 9.08 24.21 -4.05
N THR A 30 7.83 24.35 -3.61
CA THR A 30 7.35 23.63 -2.44
C THR A 30 7.83 22.19 -2.55
N GLY A 31 8.83 21.83 -1.73
CA GLY A 31 9.19 20.44 -1.46
C GLY A 31 8.01 19.76 -0.77
N GLY A 32 6.98 19.42 -1.55
CA GLY A 32 6.18 18.25 -1.24
C GLY A 32 7.15 17.09 -1.36
N ALA A 33 7.36 16.37 -0.26
CA ALA A 33 8.02 15.09 -0.30
C ALA A 33 7.42 14.31 -1.49
N ALA A 34 8.28 13.84 -2.40
CA ALA A 34 7.83 12.95 -3.46
C ALA A 34 7.00 11.85 -2.78
N PRO A 35 5.82 11.49 -3.30
CA PRO A 35 5.06 10.39 -2.74
C PRO A 35 6.03 9.22 -2.63
N ALA A 36 6.24 8.70 -1.42
CA ALA A 36 7.06 7.51 -1.22
C ALA A 36 6.61 6.51 -2.28
N ASP A 37 7.53 5.99 -3.10
CA ASP A 37 7.20 5.06 -4.17
C ASP A 37 6.60 3.80 -3.53
N LEU A 38 5.28 3.80 -3.38
CA LEU A 38 4.56 2.74 -2.69
C LEU A 38 4.66 1.49 -3.56
N HIS A 39 5.22 0.43 -2.98
CA HIS A 39 5.38 -0.84 -3.68
C HIS A 39 4.03 -1.56 -3.80
N TRP A 40 3.32 -1.25 -4.88
CA TRP A 40 2.07 -1.91 -5.24
C TRP A 40 2.33 -3.34 -5.71
N SER A 41 1.51 -4.25 -5.20
CA SER A 41 1.47 -5.65 -5.57
C SER A 41 0.00 -6.09 -5.69
N GLN A 42 -0.20 -7.35 -6.04
CA GLN A 42 -1.53 -7.94 -6.10
C GLN A 42 -1.48 -9.40 -5.67
N ASP A 43 -2.59 -9.84 -5.09
CA ASP A 43 -2.79 -11.24 -4.73
C ASP A 43 -2.74 -12.11 -6.00
N PRO A 44 -1.89 -13.15 -6.07
CA PRO A 44 -1.78 -14.00 -7.25
C PRO A 44 -3.07 -14.76 -7.62
N GLY A 45 -3.92 -15.07 -6.64
CA GLY A 45 -5.16 -15.83 -6.84
C GLY A 45 -6.38 -14.95 -7.05
N SER A 46 -6.54 -13.89 -6.24
CA SER A 46 -7.73 -13.01 -6.31
C SER A 46 -7.52 -11.74 -7.14
N HIS A 47 -6.27 -11.44 -7.53
CA HIS A 47 -5.88 -10.18 -8.17
C HIS A 47 -6.20 -8.92 -7.36
N CYS A 48 -6.50 -9.06 -6.07
CA CYS A 48 -6.74 -7.93 -5.19
C CYS A 48 -5.46 -7.11 -5.01
N LYS A 49 -5.53 -5.80 -5.29
CA LYS A 49 -4.36 -4.91 -5.25
C LYS A 49 -4.12 -4.34 -3.87
N PHE A 50 -2.85 -4.23 -3.49
CA PHE A 50 -2.42 -3.66 -2.23
C PHE A 50 -0.99 -3.12 -2.29
N VAL A 51 -0.66 -2.23 -1.37
CA VAL A 51 0.72 -1.85 -1.04
C VAL A 51 1.22 -2.80 0.04
N ALA A 52 2.34 -3.46 -0.21
CA ALA A 52 2.97 -4.33 0.78
C ALA A 52 3.91 -3.48 1.65
N PRO A 53 3.79 -3.53 3.00
CA PRO A 53 4.81 -2.96 3.88
C PRO A 53 6.21 -3.49 3.51
N ALA A 54 7.21 -2.61 3.50
CA ALA A 54 8.57 -2.99 3.12
C ALA A 54 9.13 -4.16 3.96
N SER A 55 8.76 -4.22 5.24
CA SER A 55 9.13 -5.30 6.17
C SER A 55 8.54 -6.69 5.80
N LEU A 56 7.54 -6.78 4.92
CA LEU A 56 7.07 -8.07 4.41
C LEU A 56 8.06 -8.74 3.45
N THR A 57 9.06 -8.01 2.97
CA THR A 57 10.03 -8.44 1.96
C THR A 57 9.37 -8.81 0.62
N SER A 58 10.19 -9.11 -0.40
CA SER A 58 9.72 -9.37 -1.75
C SER A 58 9.13 -10.77 -1.95
N GLY A 59 8.12 -10.88 -2.82
CA GLY A 59 7.61 -12.12 -3.42
C GLY A 59 6.09 -12.30 -3.29
N PRO A 60 5.53 -13.48 -3.64
CA PRO A 60 4.08 -13.73 -3.61
C PRO A 60 3.40 -13.44 -2.26
N THR A 61 2.50 -12.46 -2.26
CA THR A 61 1.77 -12.05 -1.05
C THR A 61 0.28 -12.22 -1.27
N PHE A 62 -0.40 -12.79 -0.30
CA PHE A 62 -1.82 -13.13 -0.38
C PHE A 62 -2.61 -12.26 0.59
N TRP A 63 -3.72 -11.71 0.11
CA TRP A 63 -4.62 -10.90 0.92
C TRP A 63 -5.79 -11.74 1.43
N ILE A 64 -5.97 -11.73 2.74
CA ILE A 64 -7.10 -12.37 3.42
C ILE A 64 -7.90 -11.28 4.12
N GLY A 65 -8.91 -10.77 3.42
CA GLY A 65 -9.83 -9.75 3.88
C GLY A 65 -10.80 -9.36 2.77
N ALA A 66 -11.51 -8.25 2.93
CA ALA A 66 -12.38 -7.74 1.87
C ALA A 66 -11.58 -7.14 0.72
N CYS A 67 -12.05 -7.34 -0.51
CA CYS A 67 -11.50 -6.71 -1.70
C CYS A 67 -12.60 -5.86 -2.35
N VAL A 68 -12.53 -4.54 -2.16
CA VAL A 68 -13.54 -3.59 -2.64
C VAL A 68 -12.91 -2.81 -3.79
N ASP A 69 -13.62 -2.71 -4.92
CA ASP A 69 -13.13 -2.04 -6.14
C ASP A 69 -11.74 -2.53 -6.59
N GLY A 70 -11.49 -3.83 -6.42
CA GLY A 70 -10.22 -4.48 -6.78
C GLY A 70 -9.05 -4.16 -5.84
N LYS A 71 -9.32 -3.58 -4.66
CA LYS A 71 -8.28 -3.19 -3.69
C LYS A 71 -8.58 -3.72 -2.29
N ALA A 72 -7.51 -4.11 -1.58
CA ALA A 72 -7.60 -4.57 -0.20
C ALA A 72 -8.21 -3.48 0.71
N SER A 73 -9.23 -3.85 1.46
CA SER A 73 -10.01 -2.90 2.27
C SER A 73 -10.48 -3.53 3.57
N GLY A 74 -10.57 -2.74 4.64
CA GLY A 74 -10.99 -3.19 5.96
C GLY A 74 -9.88 -3.93 6.72
N VAL A 75 -10.25 -4.66 7.75
CA VAL A 75 -9.31 -5.48 8.53
C VAL A 75 -8.98 -6.78 7.80
N GLY A 76 -7.74 -7.24 7.91
CA GLY A 76 -7.31 -8.50 7.30
C GLY A 76 -5.81 -8.73 7.40
N MET A 77 -5.33 -9.71 6.64
CA MET A 77 -3.93 -10.13 6.67
C MET A 77 -3.32 -10.13 5.27
N LEU A 78 -2.09 -9.62 5.16
CA LEU A 78 -1.19 -9.94 4.05
C LEU A 78 -0.22 -11.03 4.51
N ARG A 79 -0.18 -12.18 3.81
CA ARG A 79 0.75 -13.28 4.12
C ARG A 79 1.76 -13.47 3.00
N ARG A 80 3.04 -13.29 3.30
CA ARG A 80 4.15 -13.68 2.41
C ARG A 80 4.36 -15.20 2.46
N ARG A 81 4.62 -15.82 1.32
CA ARG A 81 4.93 -17.26 1.20
C ARG A 81 6.16 -17.57 0.36
N ASP A 82 7.21 -18.11 0.98
CA ASP A 82 8.39 -18.61 0.27
C ASP A 82 8.21 -20.11 -0.05
N GLY A 83 7.47 -20.40 -1.12
CA GLY A 83 7.00 -21.75 -1.40
C GLY A 83 6.07 -22.24 -0.29
N ASP A 84 6.43 -23.35 0.36
CA ASP A 84 5.65 -23.91 1.46
C ASP A 84 5.93 -23.23 2.81
N ARG A 85 6.96 -22.38 2.90
CA ARG A 85 7.33 -21.71 4.15
C ARG A 85 6.53 -20.43 4.35
N PRO A 86 5.88 -20.25 5.52
CA PRO A 86 5.32 -18.95 5.87
C PRO A 86 6.43 -17.93 6.07
N GLY A 87 6.40 -16.84 5.29
CA GLY A 87 7.21 -15.66 5.54
C GLY A 87 6.50 -14.67 6.47
N PRO A 88 7.01 -13.45 6.63
CA PRO A 88 6.37 -12.39 7.41
C PRO A 88 4.88 -12.19 7.08
N ALA A 89 4.12 -11.72 8.05
CA ALA A 89 2.70 -11.40 7.85
C ALA A 89 2.34 -10.04 8.43
N PHE A 90 1.52 -9.30 7.71
CA PHE A 90 0.90 -8.08 8.20
C PHE A 90 -0.52 -8.40 8.65
N PHE A 91 -0.89 -7.94 9.83
CA PHE A 91 -2.24 -7.98 10.38
C PHE A 91 -2.67 -6.56 10.69
N GLY A 92 -3.72 -6.07 10.03
CA GLY A 92 -4.15 -4.72 10.28
C GLY A 92 -5.28 -4.24 9.40
N ARG A 93 -5.45 -2.91 9.35
CA ARG A 93 -6.47 -2.23 8.55
C ARG A 93 -5.88 -1.69 7.26
N MET A 94 -6.56 -1.98 6.16
CA MET A 94 -6.31 -1.48 4.82
C MET A 94 -7.40 -0.49 4.41
N LYS A 95 -7.02 0.53 3.64
CA LYS A 95 -7.96 1.42 2.95
C LYS A 95 -7.45 1.68 1.54
N ASP A 96 -8.30 1.43 0.53
CA ASP A 96 -7.97 1.63 -0.88
C ASP A 96 -6.65 0.94 -1.29
N GLY A 97 -6.40 -0.25 -0.73
CA GLY A 97 -5.18 -1.02 -0.97
C GLY A 97 -3.97 -0.57 -0.15
N VAL A 98 -4.05 0.48 0.66
CA VAL A 98 -2.91 0.99 1.44
C VAL A 98 -3.08 0.61 2.93
N PRO A 99 -2.04 0.08 3.60
CA PRO A 99 -2.08 -0.13 5.04
C PRO A 99 -2.28 1.20 5.78
N GLN A 100 -3.05 1.19 6.86
CA GLN A 100 -3.24 2.36 7.72
C GLN A 100 -2.51 2.19 9.06
N ILE A 101 -2.72 1.05 9.69
CA ILE A 101 -2.22 0.71 11.02
C ILE A 101 -2.33 -0.80 11.21
N GLY A 102 -1.37 -1.37 11.92
CA GLY A 102 -1.36 -2.77 12.27
C GLY A 102 0.00 -3.25 12.74
N VAL A 103 0.19 -4.56 12.65
CA VAL A 103 1.41 -5.25 13.08
C VAL A 103 1.98 -6.05 11.93
N VAL A 104 3.30 -6.00 11.76
CA VAL A 104 4.04 -6.98 10.97
C VAL A 104 4.70 -7.97 11.93
N ASP A 105 4.29 -9.23 11.80
CA ASP A 105 4.84 -10.40 12.47
C ASP A 105 6.09 -10.89 11.70
N LEU A 106 7.24 -10.71 12.33
CA LEU A 106 8.58 -11.06 11.85
C LEU A 106 9.13 -12.22 12.68
N ALA A 107 10.19 -12.85 12.20
CA ALA A 107 10.83 -13.96 12.93
C ALA A 107 11.39 -13.53 14.30
N GLU A 108 11.84 -12.28 14.40
CA GLU A 108 12.45 -11.66 15.56
C GLU A 108 11.48 -10.88 16.47
N GLY A 109 10.19 -10.79 16.09
CA GLY A 109 9.17 -10.09 16.88
C GLY A 109 8.21 -9.26 16.02
N TYR A 110 7.69 -8.18 16.61
CA TYR A 110 6.64 -7.36 15.99
C TYR A 110 7.11 -5.96 15.65
N ARG A 111 6.73 -5.49 14.46
CA ARG A 111 6.68 -4.04 14.15
C ARG A 111 5.24 -3.59 14.23
N ALA A 112 4.95 -2.60 15.06
CA ALA A 112 3.59 -2.16 15.34
C ALA A 112 3.46 -0.65 15.18
N GLY A 113 2.41 -0.19 14.49
CA GLY A 113 2.11 1.22 14.39
C GLY A 113 1.38 1.59 13.10
N SER A 114 1.39 2.89 12.80
CA SER A 114 0.84 3.42 11.55
C SER A 114 1.74 3.06 10.35
N PHE A 115 1.15 3.08 9.17
CA PHE A 115 1.88 3.00 7.92
C PHE A 115 2.48 4.37 7.58
N ILE A 116 3.81 4.46 7.58
CA ILE A 116 4.57 5.70 7.34
C ILE A 116 5.76 5.33 6.45
N ASP A 117 5.98 6.13 5.41
CA ASP A 117 7.12 5.98 4.48
C ASP A 117 7.30 4.56 3.91
N GLY A 118 6.18 3.89 3.61
CA GLY A 118 6.20 2.57 2.98
C GLY A 118 6.26 1.37 3.92
N ASP A 119 6.25 1.58 5.24
CA ASP A 119 6.31 0.47 6.20
C ASP A 119 5.47 0.70 7.47
N ILE A 120 5.21 -0.38 8.20
CA ILE A 120 4.52 -0.35 9.49
C ILE A 120 5.50 0.02 10.59
N GLY A 121 5.10 0.99 11.42
CA GLY A 121 5.93 1.50 12.50
C GLY A 121 7.20 2.18 11.97
N GLY A 122 7.21 2.66 10.72
CA GLY A 122 8.27 3.51 10.19
C GLY A 122 8.30 4.87 10.89
N GLY A 123 9.49 5.46 11.02
CA GLY A 123 9.71 6.77 11.65
C GLY A 123 10.29 6.70 13.07
N ALA A 124 10.14 7.79 13.82
CA ALA A 124 10.50 7.83 15.25
C ALA A 124 9.65 6.83 16.05
N GLU A 125 10.15 6.42 17.23
CA GLU A 125 9.48 5.41 18.06
C GLU A 125 7.98 5.74 18.21
N PRO A 126 7.08 4.80 17.85
CA PRO A 126 5.66 5.10 17.81
C PRO A 126 5.18 5.46 19.21
N ASP A 127 4.37 6.52 19.27
CA ASP A 127 3.58 6.88 20.44
C ASP A 127 2.98 5.62 21.10
N PRO A 128 3.14 5.42 22.42
CA PRO A 128 2.71 4.19 23.09
C PRO A 128 1.25 3.81 22.80
N GLN A 129 0.36 4.81 22.70
CA GLN A 129 -1.04 4.57 22.40
C GLN A 129 -1.23 4.07 20.97
N LYS A 130 -0.51 4.62 19.99
CA LYS A 130 -0.52 4.10 18.60
C LYS A 130 -0.05 2.65 18.53
N ARG A 131 0.92 2.26 19.36
CA ARG A 131 1.39 0.87 19.42
C ARG A 131 0.30 -0.06 19.97
N ILE A 132 -0.38 0.35 21.04
CA ILE A 132 -1.53 -0.39 21.60
C ILE A 132 -2.66 -0.52 20.57
N ASP A 133 -3.02 0.57 19.89
CA ASP A 133 -4.05 0.56 18.84
C ASP A 133 -3.68 -0.36 17.68
N ALA A 134 -2.40 -0.41 17.29
CA ALA A 134 -1.92 -1.32 16.26
C ALA A 134 -2.10 -2.79 16.65
N PHE A 135 -1.75 -3.17 17.88
CA PHE A 135 -1.96 -4.53 18.37
C PHE A 135 -3.44 -4.90 18.50
N ARG A 136 -4.28 -3.97 18.97
CA ARG A 136 -5.73 -4.18 19.03
C ARG A 136 -6.33 -4.43 17.64
N ILE A 137 -5.93 -3.65 16.64
CA ILE A 137 -6.38 -3.83 15.25
C ILE A 137 -5.81 -5.11 14.64
N ALA A 138 -4.57 -5.48 14.97
CA ALA A 138 -3.97 -6.74 14.52
C ALA A 138 -4.70 -7.95 15.11
N ALA A 139 -5.09 -7.92 16.38
CA ALA A 139 -5.90 -8.96 17.01
C ALA A 139 -7.29 -9.07 16.35
N GLU A 140 -7.94 -7.93 16.06
CA GLU A 140 -9.20 -7.90 15.29
C GLU A 140 -9.04 -8.54 13.91
N ALA A 141 -7.96 -8.19 13.19
CA ALA A 141 -7.65 -8.76 11.88
C ALA A 141 -7.41 -10.29 11.96
N ALA A 142 -6.66 -10.77 12.95
CA ALA A 142 -6.43 -12.19 13.16
C ALA A 142 -7.74 -12.95 13.46
N ARG A 143 -8.65 -12.39 14.27
CA ARG A 143 -9.99 -12.96 14.48
C ARG A 143 -10.82 -12.98 13.18
N SER A 144 -10.75 -11.94 12.37
CA SER A 144 -11.42 -11.92 11.07
C SER A 144 -10.90 -13.01 10.13
N VAL A 145 -9.59 -13.26 10.14
CA VAL A 145 -8.96 -14.34 9.35
C VAL A 145 -9.37 -15.71 9.89
N SER A 146 -9.38 -15.88 11.21
CA SER A 146 -9.89 -17.08 11.87
C SER A 146 -11.32 -17.41 11.43
N ALA A 147 -12.22 -16.42 11.51
CA ALA A 147 -13.62 -16.57 11.11
C ALA A 147 -13.76 -16.94 9.63
N LYS A 148 -12.94 -16.35 8.75
CA LYS A 148 -12.93 -16.73 7.34
C LYS A 148 -12.55 -18.19 7.14
N TYR A 149 -11.47 -18.66 7.76
CA TYR A 149 -11.07 -20.07 7.67
C TYR A 149 -12.08 -21.03 8.28
N ALA A 150 -12.77 -20.62 9.35
CA ALA A 150 -13.88 -21.40 9.91
C ALA A 150 -15.02 -21.56 8.88
N GLY A 151 -15.39 -20.48 8.18
CA GLY A 151 -16.38 -20.52 7.09
C GLY A 151 -15.95 -21.37 5.89
N GLU A 152 -14.64 -21.55 5.69
CA GLU A 152 -14.05 -22.43 4.67
C GLU A 152 -13.89 -23.89 5.15
N ASN A 153 -14.43 -24.25 6.32
CA ASN A 153 -14.27 -25.57 6.97
C ASN A 153 -12.82 -25.95 7.27
N ASN A 154 -11.93 -24.96 7.44
CA ASN A 154 -10.53 -25.16 7.81
C ASN A 154 -10.33 -24.88 9.30
N ALA A 155 -10.73 -25.84 10.15
CA ALA A 155 -10.67 -25.72 11.60
C ALA A 155 -9.24 -25.51 12.14
N GLY A 156 -8.22 -26.09 11.49
CA GLY A 156 -6.82 -25.94 11.90
C GLY A 156 -6.33 -24.51 11.76
N SER A 157 -6.59 -23.88 10.61
CA SER A 157 -6.21 -22.47 10.39
C SER A 157 -7.07 -21.52 11.22
N ALA A 158 -8.36 -21.81 11.38
CA ALA A 158 -9.23 -21.01 12.25
C ALA A 158 -8.67 -20.95 13.68
N ARG A 159 -8.37 -22.11 14.28
CA ARG A 159 -7.79 -22.17 15.63
C ARG A 159 -6.44 -21.46 15.72
N LEU A 160 -5.57 -21.64 14.74
CA LEU A 160 -4.26 -20.98 14.69
C LEU A 160 -4.39 -19.45 14.77
N TYR A 161 -5.23 -18.85 13.94
CA TYR A 161 -5.37 -17.39 13.93
C TYR A 161 -6.15 -16.85 15.14
N GLU A 162 -7.04 -17.65 15.73
CA GLU A 162 -7.68 -17.32 17.01
C GLU A 162 -6.67 -17.28 18.17
N GLU A 163 -5.75 -18.25 18.23
CA GLU A 163 -4.66 -18.28 19.23
C GLU A 163 -3.66 -17.13 19.00
N LEU A 164 -3.37 -16.81 17.74
CA LEU A 164 -2.57 -15.63 17.39
C LEU A 164 -3.24 -14.33 17.84
N ALA A 165 -4.55 -14.19 17.63
CA ALA A 165 -5.28 -13.00 18.05
C ALA A 165 -5.17 -12.74 19.56
N LYS A 166 -5.26 -13.80 20.37
CA LYS A 166 -5.06 -13.73 21.83
C LYS A 166 -3.63 -13.31 22.19
N THR A 167 -2.64 -13.87 21.49
CA THR A 167 -1.23 -13.47 21.68
C THR A 167 -0.98 -12.00 21.38
N LEU A 168 -1.61 -11.47 20.33
CA LEU A 168 -1.52 -10.05 19.96
C LEU A 168 -2.24 -9.15 20.97
N GLU A 169 -3.35 -9.59 21.54
CA GLU A 169 -4.10 -8.85 22.57
C GLU A 169 -3.32 -8.70 23.89
N LEU A 170 -2.53 -9.71 24.27
CA LEU A 170 -1.62 -9.64 25.42
C LEU A 170 -0.54 -8.55 25.30
N GLN A 171 -0.32 -7.99 24.11
CA GLN A 171 0.61 -6.87 23.90
C GLN A 171 -0.04 -5.50 24.21
N THR A 172 -1.32 -5.48 24.59
CA THR A 172 -2.08 -4.26 24.90
C THR A 172 -2.27 -3.99 26.38
N ASP A 173 -1.88 -4.94 27.23
CA ASP A 173 -1.88 -4.85 28.69
C ASP A 173 -0.64 -4.10 29.22
#